data_AF-A0A928SXE8-F1
#
_entry.id   AF-A0A928SXE8-F1
#
_cell.length_a   1.000
_cell.length_b   1.000
_cell.length_c   1.000
_cell.angle_alpha   90.00
_cell.angle_beta   90.00
_cell.angle_gamma   90.00
#
_symmetry.space_group_name_H-M   'P 1'
#
loop_
_entity.id
_entity.type
_entity.pdbx_description
1 polymer ?
#
loop_
_entity_poly.entity_id
_entity_poly.type
_entity_poly.pdbx_seq_one_letter_code
_entity_poly.pdbx_strand_id
1 'polypeptide(L)'
;MNDFMAHTGGPYRVGGRDIQVAPAFRMVGGMNQGTATESVARIRKALGPDAYRRIAADVGYVTAGKGTPDQVRRVTQAIIDSPVGGRYPTTEAGIRQLMWDHGIGMDCSGYVHHAFLAVRGGASRFGLGDALTSGLQSPSGSVFQRVHPRSARPGDVILLTNGSDGTGHKVIVYARHEVPRGTEMHDRLARALGTGASRFHLLEVDSSWGAGGRADRGGVERRVWAFDEVTQRWASLEKDSRGQWHAFASEKAGPYDHDLGGIYRPRAEQ
;
A
#
# COMPACT_ATOMS: atom_id res chain seq x y z
N MET A 1 1.58 -16.67 1.13
CA MET A 1 0.69 -15.61 0.62
C MET A 1 0.94 -15.50 -0.88
N ASN A 2 -0.08 -15.53 -1.75
CA ASN A 2 0.13 -15.22 -3.17
C ASN A 2 0.76 -13.81 -3.25
N ASP A 3 1.77 -13.63 -4.10
CA ASP A 3 2.48 -12.36 -4.20
C ASP A 3 1.65 -11.31 -4.96
N PHE A 4 0.55 -10.88 -4.34
CA PHE A 4 -0.39 -9.90 -4.90
C PHE A 4 0.35 -8.61 -5.30
N MET A 5 1.36 -8.21 -4.52
CA MET A 5 2.21 -7.06 -4.82
C MET A 5 2.82 -7.14 -6.22
N ALA A 6 3.40 -8.29 -6.59
CA ALA A 6 3.99 -8.50 -7.92
C ALA A 6 2.96 -8.38 -9.06
N HIS A 7 1.68 -8.61 -8.78
CA HIS A 7 0.59 -8.48 -9.76
C HIS A 7 -0.03 -7.08 -9.81
N THR A 8 0.46 -6.14 -8.98
CA THR A 8 -0.11 -4.78 -8.98
C THR A 8 0.41 -3.91 -10.12
N GLY A 9 1.61 -4.19 -10.63
CA GLY A 9 2.22 -3.44 -11.72
C GLY A 9 1.59 -3.69 -13.09
N GLY A 10 2.11 -2.97 -14.08
CA GLY A 10 1.90 -3.21 -15.50
C GLY A 10 2.12 -4.67 -15.96
N PRO A 11 2.08 -4.94 -17.27
CA PRO A 11 2.76 -4.14 -18.28
C PRO A 11 1.93 -2.97 -18.82
N TYR A 12 2.64 -1.94 -19.29
CA TYR A 12 2.12 -0.86 -20.13
C TYR A 12 2.80 -0.90 -21.49
N ARG A 13 2.01 -0.81 -22.56
CA ARG A 13 2.49 -0.80 -23.94
C ARG A 13 2.82 0.63 -24.35
N VAL A 14 4.09 0.94 -24.55
CA VAL A 14 4.55 2.28 -24.97
C VAL A 14 5.60 2.17 -26.06
N GLY A 15 5.37 2.81 -27.21
CA GLY A 15 6.35 2.85 -28.30
C GLY A 15 6.78 1.45 -28.79
N GLY A 16 5.88 0.48 -28.75
CA GLY A 16 6.20 -0.88 -29.16
C GLY A 16 6.98 -1.71 -28.13
N ARG A 17 7.06 -1.26 -26.87
CA ARG A 17 7.67 -2.00 -25.74
C ARG A 17 6.71 -2.13 -24.56
N ASP A 18 6.94 -3.15 -23.74
CA ASP A 18 6.19 -3.35 -22.50
C ASP A 18 7.04 -2.86 -21.32
N ILE A 19 6.48 -1.94 -20.53
CA ILE A 19 7.15 -1.33 -19.39
C ILE A 19 6.42 -1.74 -18.11
N GLN A 20 7.17 -2.29 -17.16
CA GLN A 20 6.66 -2.67 -15.84
C GLN A 20 6.68 -1.44 -14.93
N VAL A 21 5.51 -1.00 -14.47
CA VAL A 21 5.38 0.15 -13.57
C VAL A 21 4.35 -0.19 -12.50
N ALA A 22 4.72 -0.05 -11.23
CA ALA A 22 3.79 -0.21 -10.12
C ALA A 22 2.79 0.97 -10.06
N PRO A 23 1.58 0.77 -9.52
CA PRO A 23 0.61 1.85 -9.32
C PRO A 23 1.21 2.98 -8.49
N ALA A 24 0.99 4.22 -8.94
CA ALA A 24 1.31 5.39 -8.14
C ALA A 24 0.42 5.46 -6.89
N PHE A 25 0.89 6.17 -5.87
CA PHE A 25 0.07 6.50 -4.71
C PHE A 25 -1.00 7.52 -5.09
N ARG A 26 -2.25 7.27 -4.71
CA ARG A 26 -3.37 8.19 -4.92
C ARG A 26 -4.19 8.37 -3.66
N MET A 27 -4.16 9.56 -3.04
CA MET A 27 -5.04 9.95 -1.94
C MET A 27 -5.88 11.16 -2.37
N VAL A 28 -7.21 11.03 -2.32
CA VAL A 28 -8.13 12.11 -2.67
C VAL A 28 -7.98 13.27 -1.69
N GLY A 29 -7.68 14.48 -2.20
CA GLY A 29 -7.63 15.70 -1.38
C GLY A 29 -6.39 15.84 -0.48
N GLY A 30 -5.35 15.02 -0.67
CA GLY A 30 -4.11 15.07 0.11
C GLY A 30 -2.85 15.28 -0.74
N MET A 31 -1.77 15.80 -0.10
CA MET A 31 -0.39 15.84 -0.64
C MET A 31 -0.26 16.37 -2.08
N ASN A 32 -0.83 17.54 -2.37
CA ASN A 32 -0.84 18.20 -3.69
C ASN A 32 -1.59 17.47 -4.81
N GLN A 33 -2.40 16.47 -4.49
CA GLN A 33 -3.24 15.82 -5.48
C GLN A 33 -4.64 16.44 -5.48
N GLY A 34 -5.12 16.82 -6.67
CA GLY A 34 -6.47 17.36 -6.84
C GLY A 34 -7.58 16.40 -6.39
N THR A 35 -8.81 16.89 -6.37
CA THR A 35 -9.99 16.09 -6.00
C THR A 35 -10.23 14.94 -6.98
N ALA A 36 -11.05 13.95 -6.59
CA ALA A 36 -11.46 12.89 -7.50
C ALA A 36 -12.18 13.48 -8.73
N THR A 37 -13.07 14.46 -8.51
CA THR A 37 -13.79 15.17 -9.57
C THR A 37 -12.86 15.84 -10.59
N GLU A 38 -11.82 16.53 -10.12
CA GLU A 38 -10.82 17.15 -11.01
C GLU A 38 -10.04 16.11 -11.81
N SER A 39 -9.70 14.99 -11.18
CA SER A 39 -8.98 13.88 -11.82
C SER A 39 -9.85 13.23 -12.91
N VAL A 40 -11.13 12.99 -12.61
CA VAL A 40 -12.13 12.51 -13.57
C VAL A 40 -12.24 13.48 -14.76
N ALA A 41 -12.28 14.79 -14.51
CA ALA A 41 -12.35 15.79 -15.57
C ALA A 41 -11.10 15.79 -16.47
N ARG A 42 -9.90 15.68 -15.88
CA ARG A 42 -8.64 15.56 -16.64
C ARG A 42 -8.61 14.30 -17.50
N ILE A 43 -9.01 13.15 -16.96
CA ILE A 43 -9.06 11.88 -17.70
C ILE A 43 -10.10 11.96 -18.82
N ARG A 44 -11.31 12.45 -18.55
CA ARG A 44 -12.35 12.63 -19.57
C ARG A 44 -11.87 13.52 -20.71
N LYS A 45 -11.17 14.63 -20.40
CA LYS A 45 -10.57 15.51 -21.40
C LYS A 45 -9.50 14.80 -22.24
N ALA A 46 -8.66 13.97 -21.62
CA ALA A 46 -7.58 13.27 -22.30
C ALA A 46 -8.07 12.15 -23.24
N LEU A 47 -9.19 11.50 -22.91
CA LEU A 47 -9.73 10.37 -23.66
C LEU A 47 -10.81 10.76 -24.69
N GLY A 48 -11.48 11.89 -24.49
CA GLY A 48 -12.71 12.21 -25.21
C GLY A 48 -13.91 11.40 -24.71
N PRO A 49 -15.14 11.76 -25.13
CA PRO A 49 -16.38 11.23 -24.55
C PRO A 49 -16.55 9.72 -24.79
N ASP A 50 -16.23 9.22 -25.97
CA ASP A 50 -16.48 7.81 -26.33
C ASP A 50 -15.56 6.84 -25.60
N ALA A 51 -14.26 7.12 -25.58
CA ALA A 51 -13.30 6.30 -24.86
C ALA A 51 -13.52 6.37 -23.34
N TYR A 52 -13.81 7.56 -22.80
CA TYR A 52 -14.15 7.71 -21.39
C TYR A 52 -15.38 6.88 -20.99
N ARG A 53 -16.47 6.91 -21.78
CA ARG A 53 -17.70 6.16 -21.46
C ARG A 53 -17.46 4.67 -21.28
N ARG A 54 -16.54 4.07 -22.04
CA ARG A 54 -16.22 2.63 -21.95
C ARG A 54 -15.54 2.22 -20.64
N ILE A 55 -14.87 3.15 -19.96
CA ILE A 55 -14.10 2.87 -18.74
C ILE A 55 -14.49 3.79 -17.57
N ALA A 56 -15.65 4.44 -17.64
CA ALA A 56 -16.05 5.46 -16.67
C ALA A 56 -16.12 4.93 -15.22
N ALA A 57 -16.56 3.68 -15.04
CA ALA A 57 -16.55 3.03 -13.74
C ALA A 57 -15.12 2.88 -13.19
N ASP A 58 -14.21 2.33 -14.00
CA ASP A 58 -12.79 2.17 -13.62
C ASP A 58 -12.14 3.49 -13.24
N VAL A 59 -12.44 4.57 -13.99
CA VAL A 59 -11.97 5.92 -13.68
C VAL A 59 -12.43 6.37 -12.28
N GLY A 60 -13.67 6.10 -11.90
CA GLY A 60 -14.18 6.40 -10.56
C GLY A 60 -13.37 5.71 -9.46
N TYR A 61 -13.11 4.41 -9.61
CA TYR A 61 -12.33 3.64 -8.63
C TYR A 61 -10.89 4.11 -8.51
N VAL A 62 -10.17 4.25 -9.63
CA VAL A 62 -8.73 4.60 -9.60
C VAL A 62 -8.50 6.02 -9.11
N THR A 63 -9.40 6.95 -9.43
CA THR A 63 -9.29 8.34 -8.95
C THR A 63 -9.65 8.49 -7.47
N ALA A 64 -10.42 7.55 -6.92
CA ALA A 64 -10.68 7.40 -5.50
C ALA A 64 -9.59 6.61 -4.74
N GLY A 65 -8.56 6.13 -5.44
CA GLY A 65 -7.49 5.29 -4.85
C GLY A 65 -7.96 3.87 -4.51
N LYS A 66 -9.10 3.43 -5.03
CA LYS A 66 -9.73 2.11 -4.75
C LYS A 66 -9.70 1.15 -5.94
N GLY A 67 -9.09 1.53 -7.05
CA GLY A 67 -9.01 0.68 -8.24
C GLY A 67 -8.26 -0.61 -8.00
N THR A 68 -8.69 -1.70 -8.65
CA THR A 68 -7.89 -2.92 -8.77
C THR A 68 -6.65 -2.67 -9.63
N PRO A 69 -5.61 -3.51 -9.57
CA PRO A 69 -4.48 -3.44 -10.50
C PRO A 69 -4.89 -3.37 -11.97
N ASP A 70 -5.85 -4.19 -12.39
CA ASP A 70 -6.34 -4.21 -13.76
C ASP A 70 -7.06 -2.91 -14.14
N GLN A 71 -7.80 -2.29 -13.22
CA GLN A 71 -8.45 -1.00 -13.45
C GLN A 71 -7.42 0.12 -13.60
N VAL A 72 -6.41 0.16 -12.72
CA VAL A 72 -5.28 1.11 -12.83
C VAL A 72 -4.59 0.92 -14.19
N ARG A 73 -4.30 -0.33 -14.57
CA ARG A 73 -3.67 -0.64 -15.86
C ARG A 73 -4.52 -0.16 -17.05
N ARG A 74 -5.82 -0.49 -17.07
CA ARG A 74 -6.72 -0.11 -18.18
C ARG A 74 -6.84 1.41 -18.33
N VAL A 75 -7.01 2.15 -17.23
CA VAL A 75 -7.16 3.60 -17.29
C VAL A 75 -5.85 4.27 -17.73
N THR A 76 -4.71 3.85 -17.17
CA THR A 76 -3.42 4.41 -17.58
C THR A 76 -3.09 4.07 -19.03
N GLN A 77 -3.30 2.82 -19.48
CA GLN A 77 -3.08 2.44 -20.88
C GLN A 77 -3.95 3.25 -21.83
N ALA A 78 -5.23 3.48 -21.49
CA ALA A 78 -6.12 4.29 -22.33
C ALA A 78 -5.61 5.73 -22.54
N ILE A 79 -4.94 6.32 -21.54
CA ILE A 79 -4.35 7.67 -21.66
C ILE A 79 -3.04 7.62 -22.44
N ILE A 80 -2.21 6.59 -22.25
CA ILE A 80 -1.01 6.35 -23.05
C ILE A 80 -1.35 6.27 -24.53
N ASP A 81 -2.43 5.54 -24.86
CA ASP A 81 -2.89 5.34 -26.24
C ASP A 81 -3.61 6.58 -26.81
N SER A 82 -3.88 7.59 -25.99
CA SER A 82 -4.53 8.83 -26.41
C SER A 82 -3.53 9.85 -26.97
N PRO A 83 -3.97 10.86 -27.73
CA PRO A 83 -3.08 11.93 -28.22
C PRO A 83 -2.34 12.69 -27.11
N VAL A 84 -2.83 12.68 -25.88
CA VAL A 84 -2.18 13.32 -24.73
C VAL A 84 -1.05 12.45 -24.17
N GLY A 85 -1.12 11.12 -24.32
CA GLY A 85 -0.11 10.18 -23.85
C GLY A 85 1.28 10.43 -24.43
N GLY A 86 1.36 10.86 -25.70
CA GLY A 86 2.62 11.22 -26.37
C GLY A 86 3.39 12.40 -25.76
N ARG A 87 2.82 13.10 -24.76
CA ARG A 87 3.50 14.18 -24.04
C ARG A 87 4.41 13.68 -22.91
N TYR A 88 4.24 12.43 -22.51
CA TYR A 88 5.01 11.83 -21.43
C TYR A 88 6.19 11.02 -21.99
N PRO A 89 7.36 11.02 -21.31
CA PRO A 89 8.46 10.15 -21.68
C PRO A 89 8.03 8.67 -21.72
N THR A 90 8.57 7.90 -22.66
CA THR A 90 8.32 6.46 -22.80
C THR A 90 9.16 5.63 -21.81
N THR A 91 9.21 6.09 -20.56
CA THR A 91 9.98 5.51 -19.46
C THR A 91 9.04 5.21 -18.29
N GLU A 92 9.51 4.40 -17.34
CA GLU A 92 8.80 4.16 -16.07
C GLU A 92 8.45 5.49 -15.37
N ALA A 93 9.41 6.40 -15.27
CA ALA A 93 9.20 7.71 -14.66
C ALA A 93 8.13 8.54 -15.39
N GLY A 94 8.07 8.46 -16.72
CA GLY A 94 7.05 9.15 -17.53
C GLY A 94 5.64 8.59 -17.28
N ILE A 95 5.50 7.27 -17.18
CA ILE A 95 4.22 6.62 -16.86
C ILE A 95 3.78 6.98 -15.43
N ARG A 96 4.70 6.99 -14.47
CA ARG A 96 4.39 7.42 -13.09
C ARG A 96 3.96 8.89 -13.04
N GLN A 97 4.61 9.76 -13.79
CA GLN A 97 4.21 11.17 -13.92
C GLN A 97 2.81 11.29 -14.54
N LEU A 98 2.50 10.51 -15.58
CA LEU A 98 1.16 10.47 -16.17
C LEU A 98 0.11 10.05 -15.14
N MET A 99 0.36 8.97 -14.40
CA MET A 99 -0.54 8.54 -13.32
C MET A 99 -0.76 9.65 -12.30
N TRP A 100 0.32 10.30 -11.86
CA TRP A 100 0.28 11.41 -10.91
C TRP A 100 -0.58 12.58 -11.40
N ASP A 101 -0.29 13.08 -12.60
CA ASP A 101 -0.97 14.24 -13.19
C ASP A 101 -2.47 13.98 -13.40
N HIS A 102 -2.84 12.73 -13.70
CA HIS A 102 -4.21 12.32 -13.90
C HIS A 102 -4.90 11.81 -12.63
N GLY A 103 -4.21 11.78 -11.49
CA GLY A 103 -4.76 11.31 -10.22
C GLY A 103 -5.16 9.84 -10.25
N ILE A 104 -4.40 9.00 -10.96
CA ILE A 104 -4.61 7.56 -11.09
C ILE A 104 -3.70 6.85 -10.10
N GLY A 105 -4.24 5.92 -9.32
CA GLY A 105 -3.42 5.08 -8.47
C GLY A 105 -4.23 4.30 -7.44
N MET A 106 -3.55 3.95 -6.37
CA MET A 106 -4.09 3.18 -5.26
C MET A 106 -3.67 3.82 -3.93
N ASP A 107 -4.58 3.94 -2.97
CA ASP A 107 -4.21 4.30 -1.59
C ASP A 107 -3.95 3.06 -0.74
N CYS A 108 -3.48 3.27 0.49
CA CYS A 108 -3.18 2.20 1.43
C CYS A 108 -4.38 1.29 1.71
N SER A 109 -5.58 1.85 1.82
CA SER A 109 -6.79 1.07 2.10
C SER A 109 -7.32 0.32 0.87
N GLY A 110 -7.21 0.89 -0.33
CA GLY A 110 -7.52 0.22 -1.58
C GLY A 110 -6.58 -0.96 -1.81
N TYR A 111 -5.28 -0.77 -1.58
CA TYR A 111 -4.30 -1.85 -1.65
C TYR A 111 -4.62 -2.97 -0.66
N VAL A 112 -4.75 -2.63 0.63
CA VAL A 112 -5.03 -3.61 1.68
C VAL A 112 -6.34 -4.35 1.42
N HIS A 113 -7.37 -3.68 0.92
CA HIS A 113 -8.63 -4.32 0.55
C HIS A 113 -8.42 -5.39 -0.52
N HIS A 114 -7.82 -5.03 -1.65
CA HIS A 114 -7.63 -5.98 -2.75
C HIS A 114 -6.66 -7.11 -2.39
N ALA A 115 -5.58 -6.81 -1.67
CA ALA A 115 -4.65 -7.80 -1.16
C ALA A 115 -5.34 -8.77 -0.18
N PHE A 116 -6.16 -8.25 0.74
CA PHE A 116 -6.92 -9.06 1.69
C PHE A 116 -7.87 -10.03 0.97
N LEU A 117 -8.60 -9.56 -0.04
CA LEU A 117 -9.49 -10.39 -0.84
C LEU A 117 -8.74 -11.43 -1.66
N ALA A 118 -7.61 -11.07 -2.27
CA ALA A 118 -6.78 -11.96 -3.07
C ALA A 118 -6.23 -13.14 -2.26
N VAL A 119 -5.91 -12.92 -0.98
CA VAL A 119 -5.41 -13.97 -0.07
C VAL A 119 -6.53 -14.92 0.38
N ARG A 120 -7.78 -14.46 0.38
CA ARG A 120 -8.90 -15.17 1.04
C ARG A 120 -10.02 -15.62 0.11
N GLY A 121 -9.88 -15.39 -1.19
CA GLY A 121 -10.81 -15.88 -2.21
C GLY A 121 -12.15 -15.14 -2.25
N GLY A 122 -12.22 -13.89 -1.78
CA GLY A 122 -13.40 -13.02 -1.97
C GLY A 122 -13.99 -12.40 -0.71
N ALA A 123 -14.97 -11.52 -0.92
CA ALA A 123 -15.45 -10.55 0.07
C ALA A 123 -16.62 -11.05 0.94
N SER A 124 -17.46 -11.93 0.38
CA SER A 124 -18.73 -12.36 1.00
C SER A 124 -18.56 -13.02 2.37
N ARG A 125 -17.53 -13.85 2.55
CA ARG A 125 -17.22 -14.53 3.82
C ARG A 125 -16.94 -13.57 4.98
N PHE A 126 -16.50 -12.35 4.67
CA PHE A 126 -16.10 -11.36 5.67
C PHE A 126 -17.07 -10.18 5.76
N GLY A 127 -18.23 -10.27 5.10
CA GLY A 127 -19.20 -9.16 5.04
C GLY A 127 -18.57 -7.88 4.49
N LEU A 128 -17.52 -7.98 3.69
CA LEU A 128 -16.86 -6.83 3.11
C LEU A 128 -17.66 -6.40 1.87
N GLY A 129 -18.11 -5.16 1.87
CA GLY A 129 -18.66 -4.52 0.69
C GLY A 129 -17.59 -4.18 -0.34
N ASP A 130 -17.98 -3.41 -1.35
CA ASP A 130 -17.09 -2.85 -2.35
C ASP A 130 -15.95 -2.01 -1.74
N ALA A 131 -14.77 -1.94 -2.36
CA ALA A 131 -13.63 -1.16 -1.87
C ALA A 131 -13.94 0.33 -1.57
N LEU A 132 -14.91 0.94 -2.27
CA LEU A 132 -15.41 2.30 -2.02
C LEU A 132 -16.17 2.43 -0.70
N THR A 133 -16.85 1.36 -0.26
CA THR A 133 -17.74 1.35 0.90
C THR A 133 -17.28 0.40 2.02
N SER A 134 -16.18 -0.33 1.80
CA SER A 134 -15.82 -1.49 2.63
C SER A 134 -15.41 -1.13 4.07
N GLY A 135 -15.81 -2.01 4.99
CA GLY A 135 -15.56 -1.90 6.43
C GLY A 135 -14.11 -2.07 6.87
N LEU A 136 -13.16 -2.29 5.95
CA LEU A 136 -11.73 -2.24 6.31
C LEU A 136 -11.27 -0.83 6.68
N GLN A 137 -12.11 0.20 6.50
CA GLN A 137 -11.87 1.54 7.06
C GLN A 137 -11.72 1.50 8.59
N SER A 138 -12.48 0.62 9.26
CA SER A 138 -12.43 0.40 10.71
C SER A 138 -12.60 -1.09 11.03
N PRO A 139 -11.51 -1.89 11.02
CA PRO A 139 -11.59 -3.33 11.31
C PRO A 139 -11.94 -3.64 12.80
N SER A 140 -12.29 -2.64 13.60
CA SER A 140 -12.93 -2.82 14.90
C SER A 140 -14.40 -3.21 14.72
N GLY A 141 -14.71 -4.51 14.71
CA GLY A 141 -16.08 -5.01 14.55
C GLY A 141 -16.22 -6.50 14.84
N SER A 142 -17.42 -7.05 14.65
CA SER A 142 -17.74 -8.46 14.93
C SER A 142 -16.96 -9.46 14.07
N VAL A 143 -16.56 -9.09 12.85
CA VAL A 143 -15.90 -9.99 11.89
C VAL A 143 -14.40 -10.17 12.20
N PHE A 144 -13.78 -9.17 12.78
CA PHE A 144 -12.35 -9.16 13.08
C PHE A 144 -12.10 -9.23 14.58
N GLN A 145 -10.89 -9.64 14.92
CA GLN A 145 -10.39 -9.58 16.28
C GLN A 145 -9.02 -8.94 16.28
N ARG A 146 -8.72 -8.24 17.37
CA ARG A 146 -7.38 -7.71 17.61
C ARG A 146 -6.46 -8.87 18.00
N VAL A 147 -5.28 -8.92 17.40
CA VAL A 147 -4.20 -9.87 17.75
C VAL A 147 -2.99 -9.11 18.26
N HIS A 148 -2.21 -9.76 19.11
CA HIS A 148 -0.97 -9.20 19.62
C HIS A 148 0.11 -9.17 18.51
N PRO A 149 1.02 -8.16 18.46
CA PRO A 149 2.12 -8.10 17.48
C PRO A 149 2.93 -9.38 17.33
N ARG A 150 3.33 -10.01 18.44
CA ARG A 150 4.02 -11.32 18.43
C ARG A 150 3.25 -12.45 17.71
N SER A 151 1.93 -12.35 17.65
CA SER A 151 1.04 -13.35 17.06
C SER A 151 0.61 -13.00 15.64
N ALA A 152 1.07 -11.86 15.09
CA ALA A 152 0.77 -11.44 13.74
C ALA A 152 1.22 -12.51 12.73
N ARG A 153 0.50 -12.68 11.62
CA ARG A 153 0.84 -13.66 10.58
C ARG A 153 0.42 -13.15 9.21
N PRO A 154 0.88 -13.79 8.12
CA PRO A 154 0.46 -13.44 6.76
C PRO A 154 -1.06 -13.26 6.63
N GLY A 155 -1.47 -12.16 6.01
CA GLY A 155 -2.86 -11.79 5.81
C GLY A 155 -3.51 -10.99 6.95
N ASP A 156 -2.87 -10.80 8.10
CA ASP A 156 -3.38 -9.88 9.13
C ASP A 156 -3.30 -8.43 8.64
N VAL A 157 -4.26 -7.60 9.02
CA VAL A 157 -4.31 -6.17 8.67
C VAL A 157 -3.82 -5.34 9.85
N ILE A 158 -2.85 -4.47 9.64
CA ILE A 158 -2.37 -3.53 10.65
C ILE A 158 -2.95 -2.15 10.36
N LEU A 159 -3.56 -1.55 11.37
CA LEU A 159 -4.02 -0.18 11.37
C LEU A 159 -3.04 0.68 12.17
N LEU A 160 -2.53 1.72 11.53
CA LEU A 160 -1.73 2.78 12.12
C LEU A 160 -2.56 4.06 12.22
N THR A 161 -2.36 4.85 13.26
CA THR A 161 -3.09 6.10 13.50
C THR A 161 -2.11 7.26 13.76
N ASN A 162 -2.49 8.47 13.35
CA ASN A 162 -1.71 9.69 13.57
C ASN A 162 -2.22 10.55 14.75
N GLY A 163 -2.96 9.93 15.68
CA GLY A 163 -3.66 10.63 16.76
C GLY A 163 -5.18 10.59 16.54
N SER A 164 -5.87 11.68 16.85
CA SER A 164 -7.34 11.74 16.96
C SER A 164 -8.09 12.03 15.67
N ASP A 165 -7.42 12.40 14.58
CA ASP A 165 -8.07 12.85 13.34
C ASP A 165 -8.68 11.72 12.49
N GLY A 166 -8.45 10.46 12.89
CA GLY A 166 -8.95 9.29 12.17
C GLY A 166 -8.22 9.00 10.85
N THR A 167 -7.23 9.83 10.47
CA THR A 167 -6.43 9.63 9.26
C THR A 167 -5.33 8.61 9.57
N GLY A 168 -5.66 7.34 9.32
CA GLY A 168 -4.75 6.22 9.54
C GLY A 168 -4.03 5.74 8.28
N HIS A 169 -3.00 4.92 8.48
CA HIS A 169 -2.38 4.12 7.44
C HIS A 169 -2.76 2.65 7.65
N LYS A 170 -2.97 1.91 6.56
CA LYS A 170 -3.35 0.50 6.61
C LYS A 170 -2.29 -0.29 5.88
N VAL A 171 -1.82 -1.39 6.46
CA VAL A 171 -0.93 -2.34 5.80
C VAL A 171 -1.42 -3.77 6.00
N ILE A 172 -0.99 -4.68 5.15
CA ILE A 172 -1.26 -6.11 5.29
C ILE A 172 0.05 -6.86 5.53
N VAL A 173 0.07 -7.79 6.50
CA VAL A 173 1.24 -8.61 6.79
C VAL A 173 1.45 -9.58 5.64
N TYR A 174 2.58 -9.51 4.97
CA TYR A 174 3.02 -10.46 3.96
C TYR A 174 3.67 -11.70 4.60
N ALA A 175 4.64 -11.46 5.49
CA ALA A 175 5.40 -12.50 6.17
C ALA A 175 5.75 -12.09 7.61
N ARG A 176 6.00 -13.10 8.46
CA ARG A 176 6.55 -12.93 9.81
C ARG A 176 7.72 -13.87 10.01
N HIS A 177 8.78 -13.36 10.60
CA HIS A 177 9.97 -14.12 10.98
C HIS A 177 10.37 -13.81 12.42
N GLU A 178 10.80 -14.82 13.18
CA GLU A 178 11.53 -14.59 14.43
C GLU A 178 13.01 -14.42 14.10
N VAL A 179 13.66 -13.43 14.71
CA VAL A 179 15.10 -13.19 14.52
C VAL A 179 15.87 -14.06 15.51
N PRO A 180 16.71 -15.02 15.04
CA PRO A 180 17.53 -15.82 15.93
C PRO A 180 18.54 -14.96 16.70
N ARG A 181 18.73 -15.25 17.98
CA ARG A 181 19.77 -14.60 18.80
C ARG A 181 21.16 -14.87 18.25
N GLY A 182 22.07 -13.91 18.42
CA GLY A 182 23.46 -14.01 17.96
C GLY A 182 23.64 -13.83 16.45
N THR A 183 22.59 -13.45 15.73
CA THR A 183 22.69 -13.03 14.33
C THR A 183 23.02 -11.54 14.24
N GLU A 184 23.66 -11.11 13.15
CA GLU A 184 23.93 -9.69 12.91
C GLU A 184 22.65 -8.84 12.95
N MET A 185 21.54 -9.39 12.46
CA MET A 185 20.23 -8.72 12.51
C MET A 185 19.74 -8.54 13.95
N HIS A 186 19.89 -9.57 14.80
CA HIS A 186 19.53 -9.47 16.22
C HIS A 186 20.34 -8.38 16.92
N ASP A 187 21.67 -8.39 16.73
CA ASP A 187 22.57 -7.39 17.34
C ASP A 187 22.27 -5.96 16.84
N ARG A 188 21.90 -5.82 15.57
CA ARG A 188 21.49 -4.53 14.99
C ARG A 188 20.21 -4.00 15.63
N LEU A 189 19.19 -4.84 15.76
CA LEU A 189 17.93 -4.47 16.40
C LEU A 189 18.13 -4.18 17.89
N ALA A 190 18.93 -4.99 18.57
CA ALA A 190 19.35 -4.80 19.95
C ALA A 190 19.94 -3.41 20.19
N ARG A 191 20.88 -2.99 19.34
CA ARG A 191 21.47 -1.64 19.39
C ARG A 191 20.45 -0.55 19.11
N ALA A 192 19.66 -0.68 18.05
CA ALA A 192 18.69 0.35 17.65
C ALA A 192 17.61 0.58 18.73
N LEU A 193 17.13 -0.50 19.36
CA LEU A 193 16.06 -0.47 20.34
C LEU A 193 16.55 -0.34 21.79
N GLY A 194 17.87 -0.41 22.03
CA GLY A 194 18.48 -0.27 23.36
C GLY A 194 18.22 -1.47 24.27
N THR A 195 18.23 -2.69 23.74
CA THR A 195 17.96 -3.94 24.50
C THR A 195 18.95 -5.05 24.09
N GLY A 196 19.35 -5.93 25.02
CA GLY A 196 20.29 -7.04 24.73
C GLY A 196 19.68 -8.44 24.72
N ALA A 197 18.56 -8.67 25.41
CA ALA A 197 18.01 -10.01 25.65
C ALA A 197 16.66 -10.26 24.96
N SER A 198 16.20 -9.34 24.12
CA SER A 198 14.87 -9.40 23.52
C SER A 198 14.70 -10.51 22.47
N ARG A 199 13.44 -10.91 22.27
CA ARG A 199 13.01 -11.66 21.09
C ARG A 199 12.42 -10.66 20.10
N PHE A 200 12.98 -10.62 18.89
CA PHE A 200 12.51 -9.73 17.84
C PHE A 200 11.68 -10.49 16.81
N HIS A 201 10.60 -9.84 16.37
CA HIS A 201 9.69 -10.34 15.34
C HIS A 201 9.78 -9.39 14.14
N LEU A 202 10.23 -9.89 12.99
CA LEU A 202 10.19 -9.15 11.73
C LEU A 202 8.84 -9.37 11.07
N LEU A 203 8.21 -8.27 10.64
CA LEU A 203 7.01 -8.27 9.82
C LEU A 203 7.37 -7.65 8.47
N GLU A 204 7.23 -8.44 7.41
CA GLU A 204 7.16 -7.89 6.06
C GLU A 204 5.72 -7.45 5.81
N VAL A 205 5.52 -6.20 5.45
CA VAL A 205 4.20 -5.59 5.28
C VAL A 205 4.09 -4.93 3.91
N ASP A 206 2.94 -5.13 3.27
CA ASP A 206 2.64 -4.54 1.98
C ASP A 206 1.60 -3.42 2.15
N SER A 207 1.81 -2.33 1.42
CA SER A 207 0.86 -1.21 1.36
C SER A 207 1.10 -0.35 0.14
N SER A 208 0.21 0.63 -0.09
CA SER A 208 0.49 1.78 -0.93
C SER A 208 0.88 2.98 -0.07
N TRP A 209 2.13 3.43 -0.20
CA TRP A 209 2.75 4.43 0.66
C TRP A 209 2.67 5.83 0.07
N GLY A 210 2.58 6.83 0.95
CA GLY A 210 2.52 8.24 0.57
C GLY A 210 3.69 8.66 -0.34
N ALA A 211 3.38 9.46 -1.35
CA ALA A 211 4.35 9.97 -2.30
C ALA A 211 5.14 11.21 -1.81
N GLY A 212 4.72 11.83 -0.70
CA GLY A 212 5.35 13.04 -0.17
C GLY A 212 5.36 14.20 -1.18
N GLY A 213 4.32 14.29 -2.03
CA GLY A 213 4.20 15.33 -3.06
C GLY A 213 5.04 15.11 -4.32
N ARG A 214 5.64 13.93 -4.53
CA ARG A 214 6.51 13.64 -5.67
C ARG A 214 6.02 12.45 -6.49
N ALA A 215 5.89 12.60 -7.80
CA ALA A 215 5.40 11.54 -8.70
C ALA A 215 6.32 10.30 -8.76
N ASP A 216 7.63 10.48 -8.57
CA ASP A 216 8.63 9.42 -8.58
C ASP A 216 8.70 8.63 -7.27
N ARG A 217 7.89 8.98 -6.26
CA ARG A 217 7.89 8.33 -4.94
C ARG A 217 6.54 7.73 -4.58
N GLY A 218 6.56 6.87 -3.56
CA GLY A 218 5.37 6.21 -3.02
C GLY A 218 4.75 5.18 -3.97
N GLY A 219 3.54 4.75 -3.64
CA GLY A 219 2.82 3.69 -4.34
C GLY A 219 3.02 2.36 -3.64
N VAL A 220 2.74 1.27 -4.35
CA VAL A 220 2.78 -0.08 -3.80
C VAL A 220 4.22 -0.49 -3.50
N GLU A 221 4.51 -0.82 -2.24
CA GLU A 221 5.84 -1.24 -1.78
C GLU A 221 5.71 -2.17 -0.56
N ARG A 222 6.66 -3.10 -0.43
CA ARG A 222 6.89 -3.92 0.76
C ARG A 222 7.91 -3.26 1.67
N ARG A 223 7.59 -3.14 2.96
CA ARG A 223 8.51 -2.67 4.00
C ARG A 223 8.71 -3.73 5.07
N VAL A 224 9.78 -3.61 5.83
CA VAL A 224 10.08 -4.53 6.93
C VAL A 224 10.10 -3.77 8.23
N TRP A 225 9.36 -4.26 9.21
CA TRP A 225 9.32 -3.73 10.56
C TRP A 225 9.80 -4.77 11.57
N ALA A 226 10.41 -4.31 12.65
CA ALA A 226 10.78 -5.12 13.79
C ALA A 226 9.89 -4.75 14.98
N PHE A 227 9.44 -5.76 15.71
CA PHE A 227 8.79 -5.62 17.01
C PHE A 227 9.62 -6.33 18.08
N ASP A 228 9.94 -5.63 19.16
CA ASP A 228 10.57 -6.18 20.34
C ASP A 228 9.51 -6.62 21.36
N GLU A 229 9.47 -7.92 21.67
CA GLU A 229 8.50 -8.47 22.61
C GLU A 229 8.68 -7.99 24.05
N VAL A 230 9.89 -7.65 24.48
CA VAL A 230 10.16 -7.23 25.86
C VAL A 230 9.85 -5.76 26.04
N THR A 231 10.40 -4.90 25.19
CA THR A 231 10.21 -3.44 25.31
C THR A 231 8.89 -2.97 24.68
N GLN A 232 8.24 -3.81 23.88
CA GLN A 232 7.04 -3.48 23.09
C GLN A 232 7.29 -2.35 22.07
N ARG A 233 8.56 -2.08 21.74
CA ARG A 233 8.97 -1.04 20.80
C ARG A 233 9.07 -1.56 19.38
N TRP A 234 8.99 -0.63 18.44
CA TRP A 234 9.06 -0.89 17.01
C TRP A 234 10.31 -0.27 16.39
N ALA A 235 10.78 -0.89 15.31
CA ALA A 235 11.77 -0.30 14.42
C ALA A 235 11.36 -0.51 12.95
N SER A 236 11.68 0.44 12.08
CA SER A 236 11.68 0.24 10.63
C SER A 236 13.03 -0.30 10.18
N LEU A 237 13.03 -1.22 9.23
CA LEU A 237 14.25 -1.69 8.58
C LEU A 237 14.28 -1.25 7.13
N GLU A 238 15.41 -0.69 6.73
CA GLU A 238 15.65 -0.26 5.35
C GLU A 238 17.01 -0.77 4.88
N LYS A 239 17.14 -1.05 3.59
CA LYS A 239 18.43 -1.33 2.98
C LYS A 239 19.01 -0.06 2.38
N ASP A 240 20.29 0.19 2.60
CA ASP A 240 21.00 1.23 1.86
C ASP A 240 21.29 0.81 0.41
N SER A 241 21.96 1.68 -0.35
CA SER A 241 22.35 1.43 -1.73
C SER A 241 23.32 0.26 -1.92
N ARG A 242 23.94 -0.23 -0.84
CA ARG A 242 24.82 -1.42 -0.84
C ARG A 242 24.07 -2.68 -0.40
N GLY A 243 22.78 -2.57 -0.13
CA GLY A 243 21.94 -3.66 0.36
C GLY A 243 22.13 -3.97 1.85
N GLN A 244 22.88 -3.14 2.59
CA GLN A 244 23.07 -3.32 4.02
C GLN A 244 21.82 -2.84 4.78
N TRP A 245 21.33 -3.67 5.70
CA TRP A 245 20.21 -3.30 6.55
C TRP A 245 20.60 -2.23 7.57
N HIS A 246 19.67 -1.31 7.81
CA HIS A 246 19.68 -0.31 8.88
C HIS A 246 18.38 -0.43 9.65
N ALA A 247 18.44 -0.20 10.97
CA ALA A 247 17.27 -0.26 11.84
C ALA A 247 17.06 1.10 12.49
N PHE A 248 15.85 1.64 12.36
CA PHE A 248 15.45 2.94 12.88
C PHE A 248 14.36 2.72 13.91
N ALA A 249 14.68 2.93 15.19
CA ALA A 249 13.69 2.83 16.26
C ALA A 249 12.59 3.87 16.04
N SER A 250 11.34 3.45 16.18
CA SER A 250 10.23 4.39 16.09
C SER A 250 10.16 5.26 17.34
N GLU A 251 9.75 6.51 17.13
CA GLU A 251 9.48 7.47 18.19
C GLU A 251 8.09 7.28 18.82
N LYS A 252 7.21 6.52 18.16
CA LYS A 252 5.83 6.25 18.63
C LYS A 252 5.63 4.82 19.09
N ALA A 253 4.43 4.55 19.62
CA ALA A 253 4.05 3.23 20.12
C ALA A 253 3.80 2.19 19.00
N GLY A 254 3.75 2.61 17.74
CA GLY A 254 3.67 1.74 16.57
C GLY A 254 4.85 1.91 15.62
N PRO A 255 4.89 1.15 14.52
CA PRO A 255 5.94 1.28 13.51
C PRO A 255 5.74 2.54 12.66
N TYR A 256 6.78 2.90 11.91
CA TYR A 256 6.75 3.99 10.93
C TYR A 256 6.38 5.36 11.53
N ASP A 257 6.68 5.59 12.81
CA ASP A 257 6.36 6.83 13.56
C ASP A 257 4.86 7.16 13.57
N HIS A 258 4.04 6.12 13.62
CA HIS A 258 2.61 6.17 13.85
C HIS A 258 2.26 5.40 15.12
N ASP A 259 1.11 5.72 15.73
CA ASP A 259 0.58 4.90 16.81
C ASP A 259 -0.06 3.63 16.25
N LEU A 260 0.03 2.54 17.00
CA LEU A 260 -0.60 1.28 16.60
C LEU A 260 -2.09 1.29 16.98
N GLY A 261 -2.96 1.50 15.99
CA GLY A 261 -4.40 1.33 16.16
C GLY A 261 -4.77 -0.13 16.46
N GLY A 262 -4.08 -1.08 15.82
CA GLY A 262 -4.18 -2.50 16.14
C GLY A 262 -3.75 -3.41 14.98
N ILE A 263 -3.64 -4.70 15.27
CA ILE A 263 -3.46 -5.75 14.26
C ILE A 263 -4.71 -6.60 14.28
N TYR A 264 -5.30 -6.85 13.13
CA TYR A 264 -6.62 -7.42 13.00
C TYR A 264 -6.58 -8.68 12.14
N ARG A 265 -7.23 -9.72 12.65
CA ARG A 265 -7.40 -11.01 11.98
C ARG A 265 -8.90 -11.32 11.88
N PRO A 266 -9.38 -11.90 10.76
CA PRO A 266 -10.75 -12.41 10.72
C PRO A 266 -10.97 -13.50 11.78
N ARG A 267 -12.10 -13.46 12.49
CA ARG A 267 -12.42 -14.45 13.53
C ARG A 267 -12.57 -15.87 13.00
N ALA A 268 -12.99 -16.00 11.74
CA ALA A 268 -13.22 -17.29 11.08
C ALA A 268 -11.93 -18.09 10.75
N GLU A 269 -10.75 -17.60 11.16
CA GLU A 269 -9.45 -18.21 10.88
C GLU A 269 -8.66 -18.60 12.15
N GLN A 270 -9.36 -18.77 13.28
CA GLN A 270 -8.76 -19.39 14.46
C GLN A 270 -8.61 -20.90 14.26
#